data_AF-A0A5D4XRQ5-F1
#
_entry.id   AF-A0A5D4XRQ5-F1
#
_cell.length_a   1.000
_cell.length_b   1.000
_cell.length_c   1.000
_cell.angle_alpha   90.00
_cell.angle_beta   90.00
_cell.angle_gamma   90.00
#
_symmetry.space_group_name_H-M   'P 1'
#
loop_
_entity.id
_entity.type
_entity.pdbx_description
1 polymer ?
#
loop_
_entity_poly.entity_id
_entity_poly.type
_entity_poly.pdbx_seq_one_letter_code
_entity_poly.pdbx_strand_id
1 'polypeptide(L)'
;MLVLAACEARTQAVASGATAKAPQAPAPAQARSPVGIYAMAPPLVSELRVVALPGRAGEYRIEVHGGGDPGDGAGVAADCQAVAEGRLEGDRIDAAPVPFESDIGGLDASDLHSAPRLVLTLQGDAVQLDGRFEHCPMGTAMAGTYRRTTTTRLFEACAPLPAACWNRD
;
A
#
# COMPACT_ATOMS: atom_id res chain seq x y z
N MET A 1 43.18 58.23 -63.90
CA MET A 1 42.43 58.44 -62.64
C MET A 1 42.69 57.22 -61.78
N LEU A 2 43.69 57.15 -60.90
CA LEU A 2 44.06 57.97 -59.74
C LEU A 2 43.02 57.96 -58.59
N VAL A 3 43.52 57.49 -57.43
CA VAL A 3 43.20 57.79 -56.02
C VAL A 3 42.48 56.72 -55.15
N LEU A 4 43.31 56.19 -54.24
CA LEU A 4 43.17 55.67 -52.86
C LEU A 4 41.92 55.99 -52.01
N ALA A 5 41.65 55.08 -51.05
CA ALA A 5 41.76 55.29 -49.58
C ALA A 5 40.60 54.70 -48.74
N ALA A 6 40.97 54.24 -47.55
CA ALA A 6 40.23 53.46 -46.55
C ALA A 6 39.20 54.25 -45.69
N CYS A 7 38.29 53.55 -45.00
CA CYS A 7 38.03 53.73 -43.55
C CYS A 7 37.06 52.68 -42.97
N GLU A 8 37.28 52.34 -41.69
CA GLU A 8 36.63 51.33 -40.86
C GLU A 8 35.16 51.61 -40.48
N ALA A 9 34.43 50.56 -40.08
CA ALA A 9 33.61 50.59 -38.85
C ALA A 9 33.23 49.16 -38.38
N ARG A 10 33.60 48.85 -37.14
CA ARG A 10 33.21 47.67 -36.35
C ARG A 10 31.72 47.79 -35.93
N THR A 11 30.97 46.69 -35.93
CA THR A 11 29.89 46.48 -34.94
C THR A 11 29.70 44.99 -34.65
N GLN A 12 29.37 44.69 -33.39
CA GLN A 12 29.58 43.46 -32.65
C GLN A 12 28.46 42.41 -32.81
N ALA A 13 28.86 41.15 -32.56
CA ALA A 13 28.20 40.08 -31.78
C ALA A 13 26.67 40.00 -31.70
N VAL A 14 26.14 38.80 -31.97
CA VAL A 14 25.67 37.90 -30.89
C VAL A 14 25.65 36.44 -31.39
N ALA A 15 26.43 35.59 -30.73
CA ALA A 15 26.22 34.16 -30.70
C ALA A 15 25.09 33.85 -29.70
N SER A 16 24.09 33.10 -30.13
CA SER A 16 23.25 32.26 -29.25
C SER A 16 22.54 31.24 -30.12
N GLY A 17 23.28 30.19 -30.48
CA GLY A 17 22.69 28.96 -30.98
C GLY A 17 21.92 28.31 -29.85
N ALA A 18 20.62 28.59 -29.76
CA ALA A 18 19.70 27.87 -28.89
C ALA A 18 19.63 26.42 -29.35
N THR A 19 20.31 25.51 -28.64
CA THR A 19 20.08 24.08 -28.76
C THR A 19 18.63 23.78 -28.40
N ALA A 20 17.83 23.44 -29.41
CA ALA A 20 16.49 22.93 -29.24
C ALA A 20 16.54 21.65 -28.38
N LYS A 21 15.97 21.72 -27.18
CA LYS A 21 15.82 20.59 -26.28
C LYS A 21 14.80 19.63 -26.90
N ALA A 22 15.25 18.44 -27.30
CA ALA A 22 14.37 17.38 -27.79
C ALA A 22 13.28 17.05 -26.74
N PRO A 23 12.05 16.71 -27.15
CA PRO A 23 10.99 16.31 -26.23
C PRO A 23 11.45 15.08 -25.43
N GLN A 24 11.62 15.24 -24.12
CA GLN A 24 11.86 14.12 -23.23
C GLN A 24 10.58 13.28 -23.21
N ALA A 25 10.69 12.00 -23.60
CA ALA A 25 9.62 11.03 -23.42
C ALA A 25 9.17 11.04 -21.95
N PRO A 26 7.86 10.97 -21.68
CA PRO A 26 7.37 10.96 -20.30
C PRO A 26 8.00 9.77 -19.57
N ALA A 27 8.59 10.06 -18.40
CA ALA A 27 9.11 9.04 -17.52
C ALA A 27 7.99 8.02 -17.22
N PRO A 28 8.29 6.71 -17.15
CA PRO A 28 7.29 5.72 -16.79
C PRO A 28 6.65 6.12 -15.47
N ALA A 29 5.31 6.13 -15.44
CA ALA A 29 4.57 6.37 -14.21
C ALA A 29 5.08 5.38 -13.16
N GLN A 30 5.59 5.89 -12.04
CA GLN A 30 6.00 5.04 -10.93
C GLN A 30 4.83 4.12 -10.58
N ALA A 31 5.03 2.81 -10.69
CA ALA A 31 4.04 1.84 -10.25
C ALA A 31 3.73 2.14 -8.78
N ARG A 32 2.46 2.47 -8.47
CA ARG A 32 2.08 2.82 -7.11
C ARG A 32 2.28 1.59 -6.24
N SER A 33 3.15 1.72 -5.24
CA SER A 33 3.39 0.65 -4.29
C SER A 33 2.13 0.41 -3.45
N PRO A 34 1.69 -0.84 -3.26
CA PRO A 34 0.57 -1.15 -2.38
C PRO A 34 0.94 -0.97 -0.90
N VAL A 35 2.23 -0.84 -0.57
CA VAL A 35 2.74 -0.72 0.79
C VAL A 35 2.16 0.50 1.49
N GLY A 36 1.68 0.30 2.71
CA GLY A 36 1.09 1.36 3.52
C GLY A 36 0.07 0.83 4.52
N ILE A 37 -0.56 1.78 5.20
CA ILE A 37 -1.65 1.55 6.14
C ILE A 37 -2.90 2.19 5.57
N TYR A 38 -4.01 1.49 5.73
CA TYR A 38 -5.31 1.88 5.24
C TYR A 38 -6.35 1.65 6.35
N ALA A 39 -7.39 2.48 6.39
CA ALA A 39 -8.48 2.34 7.33
C ALA A 39 -9.82 2.41 6.61
N MET A 40 -10.80 1.67 7.12
CA MET A 40 -12.20 1.86 6.74
C MET A 40 -12.72 3.19 7.29
N ALA A 41 -13.71 3.77 6.59
CA ALA A 41 -14.43 4.92 7.12
C ALA A 41 -15.35 4.50 8.28
N PRO A 42 -15.60 5.39 9.26
CA PRO A 42 -16.60 5.14 10.31
C PRO A 42 -17.97 4.76 9.73
N PRO A 43 -18.77 3.96 10.44
CA PRO A 43 -18.58 3.50 11.83
C PRO A 43 -17.74 2.24 11.97
N LEU A 44 -17.24 1.66 10.86
CA LEU A 44 -16.44 0.44 10.93
C LEU A 44 -15.03 0.76 11.43
N VAL A 45 -14.57 0.00 12.41
CA VAL A 45 -13.18 0.08 12.90
C VAL A 45 -12.44 -1.10 12.28
N SER A 46 -11.76 -0.84 11.16
CA SER A 46 -10.91 -1.83 10.53
C SER A 46 -9.71 -1.15 9.89
N GLU A 47 -8.54 -1.69 10.16
CA GLU A 47 -7.28 -1.27 9.59
C GLU A 47 -6.66 -2.39 8.78
N LEU A 48 -6.03 -2.01 7.68
CA LEU A 48 -5.31 -2.91 6.80
C LEU A 48 -3.90 -2.36 6.61
N ARG A 49 -2.91 -3.24 6.75
CA ARG A 49 -1.51 -2.94 6.50
C ARG A 49 -1.00 -3.84 5.40
N VAL A 50 -0.34 -3.23 4.41
CA VAL A 50 0.39 -3.95 3.37
C VAL A 50 1.88 -3.71 3.53
N VAL A 51 2.65 -4.79 3.58
CA VAL A 51 4.11 -4.76 3.68
C VAL A 51 4.73 -5.59 2.57
N ALA A 52 5.85 -5.11 2.02
CA ALA A 52 6.64 -5.90 1.07
C ALA A 52 7.39 -6.99 1.83
N LEU A 53 7.41 -8.21 1.27
CA LEU A 53 8.09 -9.34 1.87
C LEU A 53 9.59 -9.31 1.56
N PRO A 54 10.49 -9.26 2.57
CA PRO A 54 11.93 -9.21 2.33
C PRO A 54 12.41 -10.42 1.52
N GLY A 55 13.23 -10.16 0.50
CA GLY A 55 13.78 -11.22 -0.36
C GLY A 55 12.78 -11.83 -1.36
N ARG A 56 11.51 -11.43 -1.35
CA ARG A 56 10.46 -11.94 -2.26
C ARG A 56 9.89 -10.80 -3.11
N ALA A 57 10.54 -10.54 -4.25
CA ALA A 57 10.22 -9.40 -5.10
C ALA A 57 8.78 -9.49 -5.67
N GLY A 58 7.99 -8.45 -5.39
CA GLY A 58 6.59 -8.37 -5.81
C GLY A 58 5.63 -9.20 -4.96
N GLU A 59 6.10 -9.81 -3.87
CA GLU A 59 5.25 -10.44 -2.87
C GLU A 59 5.02 -9.51 -1.68
N TYR A 60 3.79 -9.55 -1.18
CA TYR A 60 3.32 -8.69 -0.12
C TYR A 60 2.57 -9.51 0.92
N ARG A 61 2.67 -9.07 2.17
CA ARG A 61 1.79 -9.52 3.25
C ARG A 61 0.73 -8.46 3.49
N ILE A 62 -0.50 -8.93 3.60
CA ILE A 62 -1.69 -8.19 3.99
C ILE A 62 -2.01 -8.60 5.42
N GLU A 63 -2.04 -7.62 6.32
CA GLU A 63 -2.47 -7.79 7.70
C GLU A 63 -3.74 -6.96 7.86
N VAL A 64 -4.83 -7.59 8.29
CA VAL A 64 -6.09 -6.89 8.56
C VAL A 64 -6.49 -7.10 10.01
N HIS A 65 -6.84 -6.00 10.66
CA HIS A 65 -7.32 -5.98 12.03
C HIS A 65 -8.67 -5.27 12.00
N GLY A 66 -9.73 -6.01 12.28
CA GLY A 66 -11.04 -5.45 12.60
C GLY A 66 -11.17 -5.32 14.09
N GLY A 67 -11.68 -4.20 14.57
CA GLY A 67 -11.91 -3.98 15.99
C GLY A 67 -13.31 -3.45 16.25
N GLY A 68 -13.64 -3.43 17.52
CA GLY A 68 -14.70 -2.59 18.05
C GLY A 68 -14.11 -1.38 18.79
N ASP A 69 -14.74 -0.21 18.74
CA ASP A 69 -14.27 0.92 19.56
C ASP A 69 -14.59 0.62 21.05
N PRO A 70 -13.59 0.57 21.95
CA PRO A 70 -13.84 0.37 23.37
C PRO A 70 -14.73 1.46 23.99
N GLY A 71 -14.81 2.65 23.35
CA GLY A 71 -15.69 3.75 23.73
C GLY A 71 -17.18 3.51 23.46
N ASP A 72 -17.54 2.50 22.66
CA ASP A 72 -18.92 2.21 22.27
C ASP A 72 -19.70 1.36 23.29
N GLY A 73 -19.06 0.95 24.39
CA GLY A 73 -19.71 0.32 25.55
C GLY A 73 -19.80 -1.21 25.53
N ALA A 74 -20.61 -1.78 26.43
CA ALA A 74 -20.77 -3.23 26.55
C ALA A 74 -21.60 -3.79 25.37
N GLY A 75 -21.09 -4.82 24.69
CA GLY A 75 -21.76 -5.46 23.54
C GLY A 75 -21.11 -5.17 22.18
N VAL A 76 -19.97 -4.48 22.18
CA VAL A 76 -19.16 -4.22 20.99
C VAL A 76 -18.48 -5.51 20.50
N ALA A 77 -18.33 -5.65 19.18
CA ALA A 77 -17.74 -6.83 18.55
C ALA A 77 -16.29 -7.05 18.97
N ALA A 78 -15.91 -8.31 19.20
CA ALA A 78 -14.55 -8.70 19.58
C ALA A 78 -13.56 -8.36 18.46
N ASP A 79 -12.36 -7.92 18.84
CA ASP A 79 -11.26 -7.69 17.91
C ASP A 79 -10.94 -8.98 17.13
N CYS A 80 -10.69 -8.84 15.83
CA CYS A 80 -10.51 -9.93 14.88
C CYS A 80 -9.36 -9.62 13.93
N GLN A 81 -8.67 -10.67 13.52
CA GLN A 81 -7.39 -10.54 12.84
C GLN A 81 -7.22 -11.59 11.75
N ALA A 82 -6.59 -11.20 10.64
CA ALA A 82 -6.20 -12.12 9.58
C ALA A 82 -4.91 -11.64 8.89
N VAL A 83 -4.11 -12.61 8.47
CA VAL A 83 -2.86 -12.39 7.74
C VAL A 83 -2.90 -13.22 6.47
N ALA A 84 -2.55 -12.61 5.33
CA ALA A 84 -2.46 -13.29 4.05
C ALA A 84 -1.25 -12.82 3.25
N GLU A 85 -0.72 -13.68 2.40
CA GLU A 85 0.43 -13.36 1.53
C GLU A 85 0.12 -13.66 0.07
N GLY A 86 0.56 -12.76 -0.82
CA GLY A 86 0.32 -12.91 -2.25
C GLY A 86 1.23 -12.03 -3.10
N ARG A 87 1.26 -12.33 -4.39
CA ARG A 87 1.99 -11.54 -5.39
C ARG A 87 1.10 -10.40 -5.90
N LEU A 88 1.69 -9.23 -6.15
CA LEU A 88 1.03 -8.18 -6.92
C LEU A 88 1.09 -8.49 -8.41
N GLU A 89 -0.09 -8.57 -9.03
CA GLU A 89 -0.30 -8.77 -10.46
C GLU A 89 -1.18 -7.63 -10.99
N GLY A 90 -0.57 -6.70 -11.73
CA GLY A 90 -1.25 -5.47 -12.12
C GLY A 90 -1.60 -4.62 -10.90
N ASP A 91 -2.90 -4.48 -10.63
CA ASP A 91 -3.47 -3.76 -9.49
C ASP A 91 -4.07 -4.70 -8.44
N ARG A 92 -3.83 -6.02 -8.54
CA ARG A 92 -4.46 -7.04 -7.69
C ARG A 92 -3.42 -7.86 -6.94
N ILE A 93 -3.68 -8.11 -5.66
CA ILE A 93 -2.98 -9.12 -4.86
C ILE A 93 -3.99 -10.21 -4.51
N ASP A 94 -3.79 -11.40 -5.06
CA ASP A 94 -4.55 -12.59 -4.69
C ASP A 94 -3.75 -13.34 -3.61
N ALA A 95 -4.17 -13.26 -2.35
CA ALA A 95 -3.38 -13.65 -1.19
C ALA A 95 -3.94 -14.89 -0.47
N ALA A 96 -3.06 -15.83 -0.15
CA ALA A 96 -3.37 -17.00 0.65
C ALA A 96 -3.32 -16.61 2.14
N PRO A 97 -4.34 -16.97 2.94
CA PRO A 97 -4.21 -16.88 4.39
C PRO A 97 -2.97 -17.63 4.87
N VAL A 98 -2.24 -17.06 5.82
CA VAL A 98 -1.06 -17.67 6.44
C VAL A 98 -1.23 -17.75 7.95
N PRO A 99 -0.68 -18.79 8.61
CA PRO A 99 -0.73 -18.90 10.05
C PRO A 99 -0.14 -17.66 10.73
N PHE A 100 -0.70 -17.32 11.89
CA PHE A 100 -0.25 -16.22 12.71
C PHE A 100 -0.61 -16.43 14.19
N GLU A 101 0.14 -15.79 15.07
CA GLU A 101 -0.14 -15.71 16.52
C GLU A 101 -0.02 -14.26 17.02
N SER A 102 -1.01 -13.76 17.74
CA SER A 102 -1.03 -12.40 18.31
C SER A 102 -1.47 -12.37 19.77
N ASP A 103 -1.37 -11.19 20.37
CA ASP A 103 -1.82 -10.96 21.75
C ASP A 103 -3.35 -11.11 21.93
N ILE A 104 -4.13 -11.09 20.85
CA ILE A 104 -5.59 -11.24 20.88
C ILE A 104 -6.10 -12.54 20.25
N GLY A 105 -5.21 -13.36 19.68
CA GLY A 105 -5.53 -14.67 19.12
C GLY A 105 -4.62 -15.09 17.97
N GLY A 106 -4.83 -16.31 17.47
CA GLY A 106 -4.04 -16.88 16.38
C GLY A 106 -4.88 -17.80 15.51
N LEU A 107 -4.39 -18.05 14.29
CA LEU A 107 -4.90 -19.11 13.43
C LEU A 107 -3.71 -19.97 13.01
N ASP A 108 -3.85 -21.28 13.20
CA ASP A 108 -2.83 -22.25 12.79
C ASP A 108 -3.08 -22.78 11.37
N ALA A 109 -2.20 -23.68 10.91
CA ALA A 109 -2.34 -24.26 9.57
C ALA A 109 -3.60 -25.13 9.42
N SER A 110 -4.12 -25.71 10.51
CA SER A 110 -5.32 -26.53 10.51
C SER A 110 -6.58 -25.68 10.37
N ASP A 111 -6.62 -24.51 11.02
CA ASP A 111 -7.70 -23.53 10.88
C ASP A 111 -7.81 -23.03 9.43
N LEU A 112 -6.67 -22.84 8.78
CA LEU A 112 -6.58 -22.23 7.45
C LEU A 112 -6.69 -23.22 6.28
N HIS A 113 -6.79 -24.53 6.54
CA HIS A 113 -6.71 -25.56 5.50
C HIS A 113 -7.71 -25.38 4.34
N SER A 114 -8.88 -24.80 4.62
CA SER A 114 -9.92 -24.50 3.62
C SER A 114 -10.30 -23.03 3.58
N ALA A 115 -9.48 -22.14 4.18
CA ALA A 115 -9.77 -20.72 4.21
C ALA A 115 -9.71 -20.13 2.80
N PRO A 116 -10.72 -19.35 2.38
CA PRO A 116 -10.71 -18.72 1.07
C PRO A 116 -9.62 -17.65 0.98
N ARG A 117 -9.16 -17.40 -0.25
CA ARG A 117 -8.17 -16.36 -0.53
C ARG A 117 -8.73 -14.96 -0.27
N LEU A 118 -7.85 -14.06 0.14
CA LEU A 118 -8.14 -12.64 0.24
C LEU A 118 -7.69 -11.94 -1.04
N VAL A 119 -8.52 -11.07 -1.59
CA VAL A 119 -8.22 -10.32 -2.80
C VAL A 119 -8.14 -8.84 -2.45
N LEU A 120 -6.97 -8.25 -2.67
CA LEU A 120 -6.77 -6.81 -2.52
C LEU A 120 -6.64 -6.17 -3.90
N THR A 121 -7.50 -5.19 -4.21
CA THR A 121 -7.44 -4.43 -5.46
C THR A 121 -7.08 -2.98 -5.18
N LEU A 122 -6.07 -2.44 -5.87
CA LEU A 122 -5.61 -1.07 -5.72
C LEU A 122 -6.51 -0.11 -6.52
N GLN A 123 -7.07 0.89 -5.85
CA GLN A 123 -8.00 1.86 -6.43
C GLN A 123 -7.54 3.29 -6.13
N GLY A 124 -6.50 3.74 -6.83
CA GLY A 124 -5.96 5.08 -6.63
C GLY A 124 -5.27 5.21 -5.28
N ASP A 125 -5.89 5.94 -4.35
CA ASP A 125 -5.43 6.11 -2.95
C ASP A 125 -6.22 5.24 -1.95
N ALA A 126 -7.13 4.41 -2.47
CA ALA A 126 -7.89 3.43 -1.73
C ALA A 126 -7.51 2.01 -2.16
N VAL A 127 -7.90 1.03 -1.36
CA VAL A 127 -7.85 -0.38 -1.71
C VAL A 127 -9.20 -1.02 -1.41
N GLN A 128 -9.61 -1.97 -2.24
CA GLN A 128 -10.76 -2.81 -1.98
C GLN A 128 -10.25 -4.18 -1.52
N LEU A 129 -10.66 -4.61 -0.33
CA LEU A 129 -10.39 -5.94 0.20
C LEU A 129 -11.65 -6.79 0.08
N ASP A 130 -11.58 -7.88 -0.67
CA ASP A 130 -12.62 -8.88 -0.76
C ASP A 130 -12.13 -10.18 -0.12
N GLY A 131 -12.98 -10.83 0.65
CA GLY A 131 -12.66 -12.06 1.35
C GLY A 131 -13.79 -12.50 2.25
N ARG A 132 -13.74 -13.78 2.68
CA ARG A 132 -14.62 -14.28 3.75
C ARG A 132 -13.75 -14.55 4.96
N PHE A 133 -14.07 -13.89 6.06
CA PHE A 133 -13.37 -14.07 7.32
C PHE A 133 -14.22 -14.97 8.23
N GLU A 134 -14.33 -16.24 7.87
CA GLU A 134 -15.26 -17.20 8.49
C GLU A 134 -14.93 -17.46 9.98
N HIS A 135 -13.68 -17.27 10.38
CA HIS A 135 -13.21 -17.35 11.76
C HIS A 135 -13.47 -16.08 12.59
N CYS A 136 -13.94 -15.02 11.95
CA CYS A 136 -14.20 -13.73 12.58
C CYS A 136 -15.72 -13.49 12.60
N PRO A 137 -16.33 -13.30 13.78
CA PRO A 137 -17.74 -12.86 13.87
C PRO A 137 -18.00 -11.55 13.10
N MET A 138 -16.94 -10.77 12.86
CA MET A 138 -16.92 -9.55 12.06
C MET A 138 -16.73 -9.78 10.55
N GLY A 139 -16.96 -11.01 10.06
CA GLY A 139 -16.77 -11.46 8.68
C GLY A 139 -16.81 -10.39 7.58
N THR A 140 -17.91 -9.66 7.47
CA THR A 140 -18.13 -8.64 6.43
C THR A 140 -17.59 -7.25 6.78
N ALA A 141 -17.30 -6.96 8.05
CA ALA A 141 -16.80 -5.65 8.48
C ALA A 141 -15.32 -5.45 8.14
N MET A 142 -14.56 -6.52 7.87
CA MET A 142 -13.18 -6.44 7.37
C MET A 142 -13.10 -6.49 5.84
N ALA A 143 -14.15 -6.93 5.14
CA ALA A 143 -14.22 -6.83 3.69
C ALA A 143 -14.79 -5.46 3.29
N GLY A 144 -14.13 -4.75 2.39
CA GLY A 144 -14.60 -3.43 1.97
C GLY A 144 -13.52 -2.50 1.46
N THR A 145 -13.89 -1.24 1.32
CA THR A 145 -12.98 -0.19 0.85
C THR A 145 -12.24 0.45 2.01
N TYR A 146 -10.91 0.43 1.92
CA TYR A 146 -10.02 1.13 2.85
C TYR A 146 -9.36 2.31 2.16
N ARG A 147 -9.16 3.40 2.89
CA ARG A 147 -8.42 4.58 2.42
C ARG A 147 -7.08 4.67 3.09
N ARG A 148 -6.04 5.06 2.35
CA ARG A 148 -4.71 5.24 2.90
C ARG A 148 -4.74 6.24 4.06
N THR A 149 -4.06 5.92 5.15
CA THR A 149 -3.99 6.73 6.37
C THR A 149 -2.57 6.72 6.94
N THR A 150 -2.23 7.76 7.67
CA THR A 150 -1.04 7.83 8.54
C THR A 150 -1.38 7.69 10.02
N THR A 151 -2.67 7.68 10.34
CA THR A 151 -3.20 7.49 11.69
C THR A 151 -3.63 6.04 11.83
N THR A 152 -2.91 5.30 12.68
CA THR A 152 -3.27 3.97 13.15
C THR A 152 -3.95 4.08 14.51
N ARG A 153 -4.88 3.19 14.80
CA ARG A 153 -5.48 2.95 16.10
C ARG A 153 -5.32 1.50 16.52
N LEU A 154 -5.44 0.57 15.56
CA LEU A 154 -5.39 -0.87 15.79
C LEU A 154 -3.98 -1.44 15.62
N PHE A 155 -3.11 -0.76 14.86
CA PHE A 155 -1.71 -1.14 14.68
C PHE A 155 -0.71 -0.35 15.54
N GLU A 156 -1.14 0.51 16.46
CA GLU A 156 -0.25 1.41 17.24
C GLU A 156 0.87 0.68 18.00
N ALA A 157 0.64 -0.57 18.42
CA ALA A 157 1.60 -1.39 19.16
C ALA A 157 2.38 -2.40 18.29
N CYS A 158 2.13 -2.45 16.97
CA CYS A 158 2.70 -3.48 16.10
C CYS A 158 3.63 -2.88 15.04
N ALA A 159 4.94 -3.11 15.13
CA ALA A 159 5.88 -2.77 14.05
C ALA A 159 5.61 -3.60 12.75
N PRO A 160 6.00 -3.14 11.55
CA PRO A 160 6.05 -4.01 10.38
C PRO A 160 7.16 -5.07 10.55
N LEU A 161 7.03 -6.23 9.88
CA LEU A 161 7.98 -7.36 9.79
C LEU A 161 9.45 -7.12 10.23
N PRO A 162 10.19 -8.12 10.76
CA PRO A 162 9.82 -9.51 11.02
C PRO A 162 9.36 -9.76 12.46
N ALA A 163 9.22 -8.71 13.28
CA ALA A 163 8.90 -8.82 14.70
C ALA A 163 7.86 -7.77 15.10
N ALA A 164 6.59 -8.12 14.97
CA ALA A 164 5.53 -7.56 15.80
C ALA A 164 4.29 -8.42 15.72
N CYS A 165 3.68 -8.67 16.87
CA CYS A 165 2.30 -9.15 17.07
C CYS A 165 1.83 -10.39 16.30
N TRP A 166 2.63 -10.98 15.42
CA TRP A 166 2.17 -11.98 14.46
C TRP A 166 3.27 -13.03 14.35
N ASN A 167 3.05 -14.18 14.99
CA ASN A 167 4.01 -15.26 15.27
C ASN A 167 4.93 -14.95 16.46
N ARG A 168 4.36 -14.69 17.64
CA ARG A 168 5.13 -14.73 18.89
C ARG A 168 5.40 -16.19 19.24
N ASP A 169 6.68 -16.58 19.26
CA ASP A 169 7.13 -17.83 19.91
C ASP A 169 6.82 -17.81 21.41
#